data_AF-A0AAD4R9V1-F1
#
_entry.id   AF-A0AAD4R9V1-F1
#
_cell.length_a   1.000
_cell.length_b   1.000
_cell.length_c   1.000
_cell.angle_alpha   90.00
_cell.angle_beta   90.00
_cell.angle_gamma   90.00
#
_symmetry.space_group_name_H-M   'P 1'
#
loop_
_entity.id
_entity.type
_entity.pdbx_description
1 polymer ?
#
loop_
_entity_poly.entity_id
_entity_poly.type
_entity_poly.pdbx_seq_one_letter_code
_entity_poly.pdbx_strand_id
1 'polypeptide(L)'
;MQIGQVANVWREVMSEFVLTHSLGCLVSHLLTILSDIILAKQDIKASDADIMVRLLTDLMERLKDILTINHVEVIHRVCEEPYFKMTEIIFCLNASLAEIGHRWCEGKGPLAMWLKPEQVTKLVKALFQNTERRRELLSHIN
;
A
#
# COMPACT_ATOMS: atom_id res chain seq x y z
N MET A 1 13.92 -8.25 10.04
CA MET A 1 12.89 -7.22 10.30
C MET A 1 12.44 -7.35 11.73
N GLN A 2 12.35 -6.25 12.49
CA GLN A 2 12.02 -6.27 13.93
C GLN A 2 10.67 -6.96 14.22
N ILE A 3 9.64 -6.71 13.39
CA ILE A 3 8.33 -7.38 13.52
C ILE A 3 8.44 -8.90 13.42
N GLY A 4 9.32 -9.43 12.55
CA GLY A 4 9.53 -10.88 12.44
C GLY A 4 10.12 -11.50 13.72
N GLN A 5 11.00 -10.77 14.41
CA GLN A 5 11.56 -11.22 15.69
C GLN A 5 10.48 -11.23 16.78
N VAL A 6 9.67 -10.18 16.85
CA VAL A 6 8.53 -10.09 17.78
C VAL A 6 7.53 -11.21 17.50
N ALA A 7 7.19 -11.47 16.24
CA ALA A 7 6.27 -12.53 15.85
C ALA A 7 6.74 -13.92 16.28
N ASN A 8 8.04 -14.21 16.17
CA ASN A 8 8.58 -15.50 16.61
C ASN A 8 8.43 -15.71 18.12
N VAL A 9 8.75 -14.69 18.92
CA VAL A 9 8.59 -14.78 20.39
C VAL A 9 7.10 -14.91 20.75
N TRP A 10 6.23 -14.14 20.10
CA TRP A 10 4.80 -14.15 20.41
C TRP A 10 4.10 -15.46 20.03
N ARG A 11 4.54 -16.13 18.97
CA ARG A 11 4.02 -17.44 18.56
C ARG A 11 4.16 -18.51 19.62
N GLU A 12 5.19 -18.43 20.46
CA GLU A 12 5.46 -19.42 21.51
C GLU A 12 4.61 -19.20 22.78
N VAL A 13 4.11 -17.97 22.99
CA VAL A 13 3.48 -17.56 24.26
C VAL A 13 2.03 -17.14 24.14
N MET A 14 1.56 -16.80 22.94
CA MET A 14 0.19 -16.33 22.70
C MET A 14 -0.69 -17.41 22.07
N SER A 15 -1.98 -17.38 22.38
CA SER A 15 -2.96 -18.14 21.60
C SER A 15 -3.06 -17.60 20.17
N GLU A 16 -3.48 -18.43 19.23
CA GLU A 16 -3.65 -18.07 17.82
C GLU A 16 -4.48 -16.79 17.63
N PHE A 17 -5.59 -16.66 18.36
CA PHE A 17 -6.45 -15.49 18.29
C PHE A 17 -5.74 -14.21 18.74
N VAL A 18 -5.06 -14.26 19.90
CA VAL A 18 -4.35 -13.10 20.46
C VAL A 18 -3.15 -12.72 19.59
N LEU A 19 -2.40 -13.72 19.11
CA LEU A 19 -1.29 -13.53 18.20
C LEU A 19 -1.74 -12.83 16.91
N THR A 20 -2.77 -13.38 16.27
CA THR A 20 -3.29 -12.90 14.98
C THR A 20 -3.74 -11.44 15.09
N HIS A 21 -4.49 -11.11 16.15
CA HIS A 21 -4.94 -9.75 16.37
C HIS A 21 -3.78 -8.79 16.70
N SER A 22 -2.87 -9.20 17.57
CA SER A 22 -1.74 -8.36 17.99
C SER A 22 -0.78 -8.06 16.84
N LEU A 23 -0.44 -9.07 16.03
CA LEU A 23 0.35 -8.87 14.82
C LEU A 23 -0.42 -8.05 13.78
N GLY A 24 -1.72 -8.32 13.60
CA GLY A 24 -2.58 -7.55 12.71
C GLY A 24 -2.57 -6.06 13.03
N CYS A 25 -2.68 -5.68 14.32
CA CYS A 25 -2.58 -4.29 14.75
C CYS A 25 -1.21 -3.65 14.42
N LEU A 26 -0.11 -4.35 14.72
CA LEU A 26 1.24 -3.84 14.44
C LEU A 26 1.47 -3.63 12.94
N VAL A 27 1.08 -4.62 12.14
CA VAL A 27 1.25 -4.56 10.68
C VAL A 27 0.35 -3.50 10.06
N SER A 28 -0.91 -3.42 10.49
CA SER A 28 -1.84 -2.37 10.06
C SER A 28 -1.25 -0.98 10.33
N HIS A 29 -0.75 -0.75 11.54
CA HIS A 29 -0.17 0.54 11.91
C HIS A 29 1.07 0.88 11.07
N LEU A 30 1.97 -0.09 10.84
CA LEU A 30 3.13 0.09 9.98
C LEU A 30 2.72 0.49 8.56
N LEU A 31 1.78 -0.24 7.95
CA LEU A 31 1.32 0.01 6.59
C LEU A 31 0.60 1.36 6.45
N THR A 32 -0.18 1.76 7.45
CA THR A 32 -0.79 3.09 7.50
C THR A 32 0.28 4.18 7.52
N ILE A 33 1.26 4.09 8.41
CA ILE A 33 2.35 5.08 8.50
C ILE A 33 3.10 5.19 7.17
N LEU A 34 3.48 4.05 6.58
CA LEU A 34 4.20 4.05 5.29
C LEU A 34 3.35 4.66 4.18
N SER A 35 2.06 4.32 4.12
CA SER A 35 1.13 4.91 3.15
C SER A 35 1.08 6.44 3.29
N ASP A 36 0.97 6.94 4.52
CA ASP A 36 0.86 8.37 4.78
C ASP A 36 2.18 9.10 4.48
N ILE A 37 3.33 8.50 4.77
CA ILE A 37 4.65 9.05 4.39
C ILE A 37 4.77 9.20 2.88
N ILE A 38 4.34 8.18 2.11
CA ILE A 38 4.40 8.21 0.64
C ILE A 38 3.44 9.26 0.10
N LEU A 39 2.19 9.27 0.57
CA LEU A 39 1.15 10.22 0.14
C LEU A 39 1.45 11.68 0.53
N ALA A 40 2.35 11.92 1.48
CA ALA A 40 2.81 13.25 1.87
C ALA A 40 3.95 13.78 0.98
N LYS A 41 4.57 12.96 0.13
CA LYS A 41 5.64 13.40 -0.77
C LYS A 41 5.08 14.32 -1.86
N GLN A 42 5.76 15.45 -2.09
CA GLN A 42 5.39 16.41 -3.13
C GLN A 42 5.97 16.06 -4.50
N ASP A 43 7.14 15.43 -4.52
CA ASP A 43 7.86 15.01 -5.72
C ASP A 43 8.53 13.66 -5.43
N ILE A 44 8.37 12.72 -6.36
CA ILE A 44 8.96 11.39 -6.34
C ILE A 44 9.66 11.19 -7.68
N LYS A 45 10.99 11.13 -7.66
CA LYS A 45 11.78 10.82 -8.85
C LYS A 45 11.50 9.39 -9.30
N ALA A 46 11.57 9.13 -10.61
CA ALA A 46 11.40 7.79 -11.17
C ALA A 46 12.33 6.76 -10.50
N SER A 47 13.62 7.10 -10.29
CA SER A 47 14.56 6.22 -9.58
C SER A 47 14.13 5.89 -8.15
N ASP A 48 13.53 6.86 -7.45
CA ASP A 48 13.07 6.67 -6.07
C ASP A 48 11.79 5.83 -6.06
N ALA A 49 10.90 6.03 -7.04
CA ALA A 49 9.71 5.19 -7.25
C ALA A 49 10.10 3.72 -7.48
N ASP A 50 11.06 3.45 -8.38
CA ASP A 50 11.54 2.10 -8.66
C ASP A 50 12.11 1.42 -7.40
N ILE A 51 12.88 2.16 -6.59
CA ILE A 51 13.41 1.67 -5.33
C ILE A 51 12.27 1.40 -4.34
N MET A 52 11.31 2.31 -4.21
CA MET A 52 10.15 2.14 -3.33
C MET A 52 9.32 0.92 -3.72
N VAL A 53 9.04 0.70 -5.00
CA VAL A 53 8.30 -0.47 -5.50
C VAL A 53 8.98 -1.76 -5.06
N ARG A 54 10.30 -1.86 -5.22
CA ARG A 54 11.07 -3.03 -4.79
C ARG A 54 10.99 -3.24 -3.28
N LEU A 55 11.29 -2.21 -2.50
CA LEU A 55 11.31 -2.29 -1.04
C LEU A 55 9.93 -2.59 -0.43
N LEU A 56 8.88 -1.99 -0.97
CA LEU A 56 7.51 -2.19 -0.50
C LEU A 56 6.97 -3.56 -0.91
N THR A 57 7.26 -4.03 -2.13
CA THR A 57 6.90 -5.39 -2.54
C THR A 57 7.59 -6.44 -1.65
N ASP A 58 8.90 -6.29 -1.41
CA ASP A 58 9.65 -7.18 -0.52
C ASP A 58 9.11 -7.13 0.93
N LEU A 59 8.67 -5.96 1.40
CA LEU A 59 8.03 -5.80 2.69
C LEU A 59 6.70 -6.55 2.74
N MET A 60 5.85 -6.38 1.72
CA MET A 60 4.52 -7.02 1.66
C MET A 60 4.64 -8.54 1.70
N GLU A 61 5.58 -9.13 0.97
CA GLU A 61 5.85 -10.59 1.02
C GLU A 61 6.28 -11.04 2.43
N ARG A 62 7.21 -10.33 3.08
CA ARG A 62 7.62 -10.66 4.46
C ARG A 62 6.46 -10.53 5.46
N LEU A 63 5.55 -9.59 5.24
CA LEU A 63 4.38 -9.40 6.10
C LEU A 63 3.35 -10.53 5.92
N LYS A 64 3.16 -11.03 4.69
CA LYS A 64 2.38 -12.24 4.42
C LYS A 64 2.95 -13.44 5.18
N ASP A 65 4.26 -13.64 5.14
CA ASP A 65 4.92 -14.73 5.88
C ASP A 65 4.73 -14.62 7.40
N ILE A 66 4.79 -13.40 7.94
CA ILE A 66 4.58 -13.14 9.38
C ILE A 66 3.13 -13.42 9.77
N LEU A 67 2.18 -12.99 8.94
CA LEU A 67 0.75 -13.22 9.12
C LEU A 67 0.26 -14.49 8.42
N THR A 68 1.15 -15.47 8.24
CA THR A 68 0.77 -16.84 7.94
C THR A 68 0.69 -17.59 9.26
N ILE A 69 -0.55 -17.92 9.66
CA ILE A 69 -0.85 -18.59 10.92
C ILE A 69 -1.51 -19.92 10.58
N ASN A 70 -1.00 -21.02 11.12
CA ASN A 70 -1.46 -22.37 10.78
C ASN A 70 -1.52 -22.65 9.26
N HIS A 71 -0.49 -22.21 8.53
CA HIS A 71 -0.39 -22.34 7.07
C HIS A 71 -1.44 -21.56 6.26
N VAL A 72 -2.17 -20.65 6.89
CA VAL A 72 -3.15 -19.77 6.24
C VAL A 72 -2.64 -18.33 6.31
N GLU A 73 -2.49 -17.70 5.15
CA GLU A 73 -2.24 -16.26 5.07
C GLU A 73 -3.50 -15.51 5.51
N VAL A 74 -3.39 -14.67 6.54
CA VAL A 74 -4.54 -13.92 7.07
C VAL A 74 -4.41 -12.40 6.91
N ILE A 75 -3.31 -11.90 6.34
CA ILE A 75 -3.03 -10.45 6.25
C ILE A 75 -4.13 -9.66 5.54
N HIS A 76 -4.65 -10.18 4.43
CA HIS A 76 -5.72 -9.53 3.67
C HIS A 76 -7.03 -9.38 4.45
N ARG A 77 -7.23 -10.20 5.48
CA ARG A 77 -8.42 -10.16 6.35
C ARG A 77 -8.19 -9.31 7.59
N VAL A 78 -7.02 -9.44 8.24
CA VAL A 78 -6.74 -8.77 9.51
C VAL A 78 -6.20 -7.36 9.34
N CYS A 79 -5.66 -7.04 8.17
CA CYS A 79 -5.12 -5.75 7.79
C CYS A 79 -5.77 -5.21 6.51
N GLU A 80 -7.03 -5.57 6.23
CA GLU A 80 -7.71 -5.35 4.93
C GLU A 80 -7.45 -3.96 4.32
N GLU A 81 -7.92 -2.90 4.98
CA GLU A 81 -7.79 -1.53 4.46
C GLU A 81 -6.31 -1.11 4.22
N PRO A 82 -5.40 -1.14 5.22
CA PRO A 82 -4.02 -0.71 4.99
C PRO A 82 -3.24 -1.63 4.03
N TYR A 83 -3.59 -2.92 3.94
CA TYR A 83 -2.98 -3.86 3.00
C TYR A 83 -3.33 -3.52 1.54
N PHE A 84 -4.62 -3.37 1.25
CA PHE A 84 -5.05 -3.06 -0.11
C PHE A 84 -4.70 -1.63 -0.51
N LYS A 85 -4.78 -0.66 0.42
CA LYS A 85 -4.28 0.70 0.19
C LYS A 85 -2.79 0.70 -0.19
N MET A 86 -1.94 -0.04 0.53
CA MET A 86 -0.52 -0.17 0.19
C MET A 86 -0.33 -0.83 -1.18
N THR A 87 -1.11 -1.86 -1.50
CA THR A 87 -1.05 -2.55 -2.79
C THR A 87 -1.38 -1.60 -3.95
N GLU A 88 -2.40 -0.74 -3.80
CA GLU A 88 -2.74 0.28 -4.78
C GLU A 88 -1.68 1.38 -4.89
N ILE A 89 -1.05 1.78 -3.78
CA ILE A 89 0.10 2.70 -3.81
C ILE A 89 1.27 2.09 -4.60
N ILE A 90 1.63 0.83 -4.34
CA ILE A 90 2.69 0.13 -5.09
C ILE A 90 2.37 0.08 -6.58
N PHE A 91 1.10 -0.21 -6.92
CA PHE A 91 0.65 -0.16 -8.32
C PHE A 91 0.90 1.22 -8.93
N CYS A 92 0.44 2.30 -8.29
CA CYS A 92 0.61 3.66 -8.81
C CYS A 92 2.09 4.06 -8.96
N LEU A 93 2.97 3.64 -8.05
CA LEU A 93 4.41 3.91 -8.13
C LEU A 93 5.07 3.26 -9.36
N ASN A 94 4.48 2.18 -9.90
CA ASN A 94 5.03 1.42 -11.02
C ASN A 94 4.22 1.56 -12.33
N ALA A 95 3.11 2.30 -12.30
CA ALA A 95 2.16 2.40 -13.40
C ALA A 95 2.39 3.66 -14.24
N SER A 96 1.94 3.62 -15.48
CA SER A 96 1.77 4.80 -16.34
C SER A 96 0.50 5.58 -16.00
N LEU A 97 0.41 6.84 -16.45
CA LEU A 97 -0.82 7.66 -16.31
C LEU A 97 -2.07 6.96 -16.87
N ALA A 98 -1.95 6.26 -17.99
CA ALA A 98 -3.07 5.57 -18.63
C ALA A 98 -3.56 4.39 -17.78
N GLU A 99 -2.64 3.60 -17.21
CA GLU A 99 -2.97 2.49 -16.32
C GLU A 99 -3.63 2.98 -15.02
N ILE A 100 -3.15 4.09 -14.46
CA ILE A 100 -3.78 4.74 -13.30
C ILE A 100 -5.21 5.19 -13.64
N GLY A 101 -5.41 5.83 -14.79
CA GLY A 101 -6.75 6.22 -15.24
C GLY A 101 -7.71 5.04 -15.41
N HIS A 102 -7.23 3.96 -16.02
CA HIS A 102 -8.01 2.73 -16.18
C HIS A 102 -8.34 2.09 -14.82
N ARG A 103 -7.39 2.04 -13.88
CA ARG A 103 -7.62 1.45 -12.55
C ARG A 103 -8.48 2.34 -11.64
N TRP A 104 -8.51 3.65 -11.89
CA TRP A 104 -9.45 4.60 -11.28
C TRP A 104 -10.88 4.42 -11.80
N CYS A 105 -11.05 4.27 -13.11
CA CYS A 105 -12.32 4.02 -13.80
C CYS A 105 -13.44 4.97 -13.31
N GLU A 106 -13.25 6.28 -13.47
CA GLU A 106 -14.22 7.31 -13.05
C GLU A 106 -14.68 7.17 -11.58
N GLY A 107 -13.77 6.77 -10.69
CA GLY A 107 -14.05 6.58 -9.26
C GLY A 107 -14.77 5.27 -8.92
N LYS A 108 -14.88 4.33 -9.87
CA LYS A 108 -15.55 3.02 -9.69
C LYS A 108 -14.58 1.84 -9.73
N GLY A 109 -13.31 2.08 -10.05
CA GLY A 109 -12.30 1.05 -10.19
C GLY A 109 -11.65 0.63 -8.87
N PRO A 110 -10.79 -0.41 -8.91
CA PRO A 110 -10.09 -0.91 -7.72
C PRO A 110 -9.31 0.17 -6.95
N LEU A 111 -8.75 1.15 -7.67
CA LEU A 111 -8.01 2.24 -7.04
C LEU A 111 -8.90 3.11 -6.15
N ALA A 112 -10.14 3.37 -6.60
CA ALA A 112 -11.11 4.19 -5.88
C ALA A 112 -11.71 3.49 -4.64
N MET A 113 -11.61 2.16 -4.56
CA MET A 113 -12.03 1.42 -3.37
C MET A 113 -11.12 1.68 -2.16
N TRP A 114 -9.84 1.99 -2.39
CA TRP A 114 -8.84 2.06 -1.33
C TRP A 114 -8.14 3.42 -1.20
N LEU A 115 -8.25 4.28 -2.22
CA LEU A 115 -7.69 5.63 -2.20
C LEU A 115 -8.77 6.67 -2.56
N LYS A 116 -8.76 7.77 -1.81
CA LYS A 116 -9.65 8.90 -2.04
C LYS A 116 -9.18 9.72 -3.25
N PRO A 117 -10.07 10.45 -3.95
CA PRO A 117 -9.72 11.34 -5.06
C PRO A 117 -8.52 12.26 -4.78
N GLU A 118 -8.45 12.84 -3.57
CA GLU A 118 -7.38 13.75 -3.20
C GLU A 118 -6.03 13.03 -3.03
N GLN A 119 -6.05 11.78 -2.58
CA GLN A 119 -4.85 10.95 -2.45
C GLN A 119 -4.31 10.55 -3.82
N VAL A 120 -5.19 10.12 -4.73
CA VAL A 120 -4.80 9.80 -6.11
C VAL A 120 -4.28 11.05 -6.82
N THR A 121 -4.94 12.20 -6.66
CA THR A 121 -4.49 13.48 -7.20
C THR A 121 -3.09 13.87 -6.71
N LYS A 122 -2.82 13.73 -5.41
CA LYS A 122 -1.49 14.02 -4.85
C LYS A 122 -0.44 13.06 -5.41
N LEU A 123 -0.74 11.78 -5.48
CA LEU A 123 0.20 10.75 -5.96
C LEU A 123 0.54 10.96 -7.44
N VAL A 124 -0.46 11.24 -8.29
CA VAL A 124 -0.26 11.57 -9.70
C VAL A 124 0.59 12.84 -9.86
N LYS A 125 0.37 13.86 -9.04
CA LYS A 125 1.19 15.09 -9.07
C LYS A 125 2.63 14.84 -8.62
N ALA A 126 2.84 13.95 -7.65
CA ALA A 126 4.17 13.62 -7.14
C ALA A 126 4.98 12.77 -8.13
N LEU A 127 4.33 11.89 -8.90
CA LEU A 127 5.01 10.95 -9.81
C LEU A 127 5.23 11.50 -11.22
N PHE A 128 4.37 12.40 -11.70
CA PHE A 128 4.37 12.80 -13.10
C PHE A 128 4.57 14.30 -13.30
N GLN A 129 5.43 14.63 -14.25
CA GLN A 129 5.66 15.99 -14.72
C GLN A 129 4.38 16.66 -15.23
N ASN A 130 4.34 17.99 -15.17
CA ASN A 130 3.17 18.75 -15.62
C ASN A 130 3.04 18.69 -17.15
N THR A 131 2.13 17.85 -17.61
CA THR A 131 1.83 17.64 -19.04
C THR A 131 0.32 17.76 -19.27
N GLU A 132 -0.08 17.88 -20.55
CA GLU A 132 -1.51 17.87 -20.92
C GLU A 132 -2.18 16.56 -20.49
N ARG A 133 -1.56 15.41 -20.77
CA ARG A 133 -2.06 14.08 -20.37
C ARG A 133 -2.30 13.96 -18.87
N ARG A 134 -1.40 14.54 -18.05
CA ARG A 134 -1.58 14.57 -16.59
C ARG A 134 -2.79 15.43 -16.21
N ARG A 135 -2.93 16.63 -16.80
CA ARG A 135 -4.05 17.53 -16.51
C ARG A 135 -5.39 16.91 -16.89
N GLU A 136 -5.45 16.25 -18.05
CA GLU A 136 -6.61 15.48 -18.50
C GLU A 136 -6.97 14.36 -17.53
N LEU A 137 -6.01 13.52 -17.11
CA LEU A 137 -6.31 12.49 -16.10
C LEU A 137 -6.85 13.12 -14.79
N LEU A 138 -6.22 14.18 -14.31
CA LEU A 138 -6.62 14.84 -13.07
C LEU A 138 -8.02 15.45 -13.14
N SER A 139 -8.49 15.90 -14.31
CA SER A 139 -9.87 16.40 -14.44
C SER A 139 -10.93 15.31 -14.31
N HIS A 140 -10.58 14.03 -14.51
CA HIS A 140 -11.46 12.88 -14.33
C HIS A 140 -11.40 12.26 -12.92
N ILE A 141 -10.46 12.71 -12.09
CA ILE A 141 -10.34 12.27 -10.69
C ILE A 141 -11.11 13.21 -9.75
N ASN A 142 -11.31 14.47 -10.15
CA ASN A 142 -12.01 15.50 -9.37
C ASN A 142 -13.48 15.19 -9.08
#